data_AF-A0A7W0Z4T3-F1
#
_entry.id   AF-A0A7W0Z4T3-F1
#
_cell.length_a   1.000
_cell.length_b   1.000
_cell.length_c   1.000
_cell.angle_alpha   90.00
_cell.angle_beta   90.00
_cell.angle_gamma   90.00
#
_symmetry.space_group_name_H-M   'P 1'
#
loop_
_entity.id
_entity.type
_entity.pdbx_description
1 polymer ?
#
loop_
_entity_poly.entity_id
_entity_poly.type
_entity_poly.pdbx_seq_one_letter_code
_entity_poly.pdbx_strand_id
1 'polypeptide(L)'
;MADKHVVRFEPVGIEIEVDEDQTILRAAFEQGVMLMHGCKEGQCASCKSFVLDGEDPELDKYSTFALPDYEREEGFTLLCRAHAYEDTTIELLHYDEDLIRSGLPIEEAVAEVVSNEPVTHDMRHLVLRLVEPKEIKFFPGQYLDFKIPDTEETRSFSMANTSSREDGTLEFVIKIYPDGLFSHFLDTKVKEGDRLDVTGPYGVFTLRESHETDLMFVGGGAGMAPILCLLRSMSERGIERKATLYYGARQRRDLCFEKELRELENTLPGFRYIPALSEPGDDDDWDGEVGLITDVMEQHESDLKRSHGYVCGPPPMVDAAIAALTRLGVDEARIYYDKFTTTGESGD
;
A
#
# COMPACT_ATOMS: atom_id res chain seq x y z
N MET A 1 18.59 8.74 -26.80
CA MET A 1 17.17 8.37 -26.76
C MET A 1 17.19 6.88 -26.96
N ALA A 2 16.81 6.14 -25.92
CA ALA A 2 16.56 4.71 -26.05
C ALA A 2 15.46 4.52 -27.10
N ASP A 3 15.43 3.37 -27.76
CA ASP A 3 14.33 3.04 -28.64
C ASP A 3 13.06 2.80 -27.80
N LYS A 4 11.90 3.00 -28.43
CA LYS A 4 10.59 2.92 -27.80
C LYS A 4 9.77 1.82 -28.43
N HIS A 5 9.07 1.07 -27.60
CA HIS A 5 8.26 -0.08 -28.01
C HIS A 5 6.86 0.01 -27.41
N VAL A 6 5.87 -0.52 -28.13
CA VAL A 6 4.48 -0.54 -27.70
C VAL A 6 4.21 -1.82 -26.91
N VAL A 7 3.74 -1.66 -25.67
CA VAL A 7 3.27 -2.78 -24.85
C VAL A 7 1.76 -2.71 -24.75
N ARG A 8 1.08 -3.76 -25.21
CA ARG A 8 -0.38 -3.91 -25.11
C ARG A 8 -0.76 -4.84 -23.96
N PHE A 9 -1.71 -4.40 -23.13
CA PHE A 9 -2.24 -5.19 -22.02
C PHE A 9 -3.61 -5.79 -22.37
N GLU A 10 -3.71 -7.11 -22.31
CA GLU A 10 -4.96 -7.89 -22.40
C GLU A 10 -5.41 -8.35 -21.01
N PRO A 11 -6.72 -8.51 -20.75
CA PRO A 11 -7.84 -8.29 -21.67
C PRO A 11 -8.33 -6.82 -21.73
N VAL A 12 -7.65 -5.89 -21.05
CA VAL A 12 -8.11 -4.50 -20.89
C VAL A 12 -8.00 -3.65 -22.16
N GLY A 13 -7.19 -4.08 -23.13
CA GLY A 13 -7.00 -3.42 -24.43
C GLY A 13 -6.33 -2.05 -24.33
N ILE A 14 -5.40 -1.89 -23.38
CA ILE A 14 -4.67 -0.64 -23.13
C ILE A 14 -3.25 -0.78 -23.66
N GLU A 15 -2.74 0.27 -24.29
CA GLU A 15 -1.38 0.32 -24.83
C GLU A 15 -0.58 1.43 -24.14
N ILE A 16 0.71 1.17 -23.95
CA ILE A 16 1.68 2.14 -23.42
C ILE A 16 2.93 2.14 -24.30
N GLU A 17 3.66 3.25 -24.32
CA GLU A 17 5.02 3.30 -24.86
C GLU A 17 6.04 3.00 -23.75
N VAL A 18 7.03 2.16 -24.02
CA VAL A 18 8.08 1.79 -23.07
C VAL A 18 9.44 2.09 -23.68
N ASP A 19 10.29 2.85 -22.99
CA ASP A 19 11.69 3.00 -23.36
C ASP A 19 12.50 1.80 -22.87
N GLU A 20 13.51 1.37 -23.62
CA GLU A 20 14.33 0.18 -23.28
C GLU A 20 15.04 0.30 -21.92
N ASP A 21 15.33 1.52 -21.44
CA ASP A 21 16.04 1.77 -20.18
C ASP A 21 15.14 1.79 -18.94
N GLN A 22 13.83 1.56 -19.10
CA GLN A 22 12.88 1.47 -18.00
C GLN A 22 12.07 0.18 -18.01
N THR A 23 11.54 -0.17 -16.84
CA THR A 23 10.68 -1.35 -16.71
C THR A 23 9.28 -1.06 -17.26
N ILE A 24 8.61 -2.09 -17.77
CA ILE A 24 7.24 -2.00 -18.27
C ILE A 24 6.30 -1.43 -17.19
N LEU A 25 6.48 -1.82 -15.92
CA LEU A 25 5.68 -1.29 -14.82
C LEU A 25 5.92 0.21 -14.59
N ARG A 26 7.18 0.67 -14.63
CA ARG A 26 7.52 2.09 -14.48
C ARG A 26 6.87 2.91 -15.60
N ALA A 27 7.02 2.47 -16.85
CA ALA A 27 6.43 3.12 -18.01
C ALA A 27 4.89 3.20 -17.92
N ALA A 28 4.25 2.14 -17.41
CA ALA A 28 2.81 2.13 -17.17
C ALA A 28 2.40 3.22 -16.18
N PHE A 29 3.10 3.35 -15.04
CA PHE A 29 2.82 4.36 -14.04
C PHE A 29 3.05 5.79 -14.55
N GLU A 30 4.10 6.03 -15.33
CA GLU A 30 4.37 7.36 -15.92
C GLU A 30 3.26 7.79 -16.89
N GLN A 31 2.56 6.83 -17.49
CA GLN A 31 1.41 7.05 -18.38
C GLN A 31 0.05 6.95 -17.67
N GLY A 32 0.04 6.83 -16.34
CA GLY A 32 -1.19 6.75 -15.55
C GLY A 32 -1.91 5.40 -15.64
N VAL A 33 -1.27 4.37 -16.19
CA VAL A 33 -1.77 3.00 -16.22
C VAL A 33 -1.38 2.29 -14.92
N MET A 34 -2.28 2.30 -13.94
CA MET A 34 -2.03 1.73 -12.61
C MET A 34 -2.21 0.21 -12.59
N LEU A 35 -1.11 -0.51 -12.86
CA LEU A 35 -1.07 -1.98 -12.81
C LEU A 35 -0.93 -2.50 -11.38
N MET A 36 -1.44 -3.71 -11.14
CA MET A 36 -1.31 -4.39 -9.85
C MET A 36 0.17 -4.66 -9.51
N HIS A 37 0.57 -4.28 -8.30
CA HIS A 37 1.93 -4.42 -7.81
C HIS A 37 1.97 -4.45 -6.27
N GLY A 38 3.13 -4.86 -5.73
CA GLY A 38 3.43 -4.81 -4.29
C GLY A 38 4.81 -4.20 -4.07
N CYS A 39 5.86 -5.02 -4.07
CA CYS A 39 7.21 -4.58 -3.67
C CYS A 39 8.01 -3.81 -4.73
N LYS A 40 7.64 -3.87 -6.02
CA LYS A 40 8.42 -3.32 -7.16
C LYS A 40 9.87 -3.84 -7.33
N GLU A 41 10.27 -4.84 -6.54
CA GLU A 41 11.64 -5.39 -6.50
C GLU A 41 11.73 -6.88 -6.91
N GLY A 42 10.67 -7.43 -7.51
CA GLY A 42 10.65 -8.81 -7.97
C GLY A 42 10.63 -9.87 -6.84
N GLN A 43 10.01 -9.54 -5.69
CA GLN A 43 9.93 -10.41 -4.50
C GLN A 43 8.52 -10.96 -4.23
N CYS A 44 7.47 -10.21 -4.59
CA CYS A 44 6.09 -10.49 -4.13
C CYS A 44 5.18 -11.20 -5.14
N ALA A 45 5.60 -11.35 -6.41
CA ALA A 45 4.80 -11.87 -7.52
C ALA A 45 3.51 -11.09 -7.89
N SER A 46 3.17 -9.98 -7.21
CA SER A 46 1.91 -9.26 -7.46
C SER A 46 1.79 -8.68 -8.87
N CYS A 47 2.90 -8.33 -9.53
CA CYS A 47 2.92 -7.86 -10.92
C CYS A 47 3.17 -8.98 -11.93
N LYS A 48 2.96 -10.25 -11.56
CA LYS A 48 3.15 -11.38 -12.47
C LYS A 48 2.12 -11.31 -13.59
N SER A 49 2.59 -11.51 -14.80
CA SER A 49 1.79 -11.46 -16.03
C SER A 49 2.32 -12.49 -17.03
N PHE A 50 1.64 -12.67 -18.15
CA PHE A 50 2.00 -13.66 -19.15
C PHE A 50 2.23 -12.98 -20.51
N VAL A 51 3.30 -13.35 -21.22
CA VAL A 51 3.61 -12.80 -22.55
C VAL A 51 2.82 -13.57 -23.60
N LEU A 52 1.93 -12.87 -24.32
CA LEU A 52 1.08 -13.47 -25.35
C LEU A 52 1.71 -13.44 -26.74
N ASP A 53 2.43 -12.36 -27.07
CA ASP A 53 3.06 -12.13 -28.37
C ASP A 53 4.30 -11.24 -28.22
N GLY A 54 5.30 -11.48 -29.06
CA GLY A 54 6.63 -10.86 -28.97
C GLY A 54 7.67 -11.73 -28.24
N GLU A 55 8.91 -11.25 -28.20
CA GLU A 55 10.03 -11.82 -27.47
C GLU A 55 9.85 -11.67 -25.96
N ASP A 56 10.38 -12.64 -25.20
CA ASP A 56 10.36 -12.57 -23.74
C ASP A 56 11.11 -11.32 -23.26
N PRO A 57 10.50 -10.47 -22.41
CA PRO A 57 11.18 -9.31 -21.86
C PRO A 57 12.45 -9.69 -21.10
N GLU A 58 13.49 -8.86 -21.20
CA GLU A 58 14.67 -9.04 -20.37
C GLU A 58 14.31 -8.70 -18.92
N LEU A 59 14.71 -9.58 -18.01
CA LEU A 59 14.40 -9.44 -16.59
C LEU A 59 15.61 -9.00 -15.78
N ASP A 60 15.41 -7.88 -15.11
CA ASP A 60 16.24 -7.34 -14.07
C ASP A 60 16.22 -8.27 -12.83
N LYS A 61 17.22 -8.26 -11.92
CA LYS A 61 17.33 -9.30 -10.85
C LYS A 61 16.03 -9.49 -10.05
N TYR A 62 15.57 -10.73 -9.88
CA TYR A 62 14.35 -11.09 -9.15
C TYR A 62 14.54 -12.35 -8.29
N SER A 63 13.56 -12.67 -7.45
CA SER A 63 13.54 -13.89 -6.64
C SER A 63 12.83 -15.04 -7.36
N THR A 64 13.42 -16.24 -7.33
CA THR A 64 12.80 -17.46 -7.86
C THR A 64 11.55 -17.89 -7.09
N PHE A 65 11.33 -17.33 -5.89
CA PHE A 65 10.05 -17.46 -5.18
C PHE A 65 8.95 -16.66 -5.88
N ALA A 66 9.27 -15.48 -6.41
CA ALA A 66 8.30 -14.63 -7.09
C ALA A 66 7.98 -15.13 -8.51
N LEU A 67 9.01 -15.60 -9.23
CA LEU A 67 8.89 -16.18 -10.56
C LEU A 67 9.83 -17.40 -10.66
N PRO A 68 9.32 -18.62 -10.41
CA PRO A 68 10.07 -19.84 -10.59
C PRO A 68 10.52 -20.04 -12.05
N ASP A 69 11.63 -20.72 -12.25
CA ASP A 69 12.22 -20.93 -13.60
C ASP A 69 11.24 -21.60 -14.56
N TYR A 70 10.43 -22.56 -14.09
CA TYR A 70 9.45 -23.24 -14.94
C TYR A 70 8.34 -22.31 -15.43
N GLU A 71 7.90 -21.33 -14.61
CA GLU A 71 6.90 -20.34 -15.06
C GLU A 71 7.53 -19.39 -16.08
N ARG A 72 8.79 -18.99 -15.85
CA ARG A 72 9.51 -18.16 -16.82
C ARG A 72 9.64 -18.87 -18.16
N GLU A 73 9.99 -20.15 -18.17
CA GLU A 73 10.08 -20.97 -19.40
C GLU A 73 8.74 -21.14 -20.12
N GLU A 74 7.61 -20.99 -19.40
CA GLU A 74 6.26 -21.03 -19.97
C GLU A 74 5.78 -19.68 -20.53
N GLY A 75 6.52 -18.59 -20.31
CA GLY A 75 6.16 -17.23 -20.78
C GLY A 75 5.64 -16.29 -19.70
N PHE A 76 5.74 -16.66 -18.41
CA PHE A 76 5.41 -15.73 -17.32
C PHE A 76 6.54 -14.72 -17.09
N THR A 77 6.15 -13.49 -16.74
CA THR A 77 7.07 -12.37 -16.50
C THR A 77 6.67 -11.57 -15.26
N LEU A 78 7.58 -10.72 -14.77
CA LEU A 78 7.34 -9.77 -13.69
C LEU A 78 7.48 -8.34 -14.23
N LEU A 79 6.36 -7.62 -14.39
CA LEU A 79 6.37 -6.29 -15.02
C LEU A 79 7.29 -5.28 -14.32
N CYS A 80 7.48 -5.41 -13.00
CA CYS A 80 8.39 -4.55 -12.23
C CYS A 80 9.87 -4.74 -12.54
N ARG A 81 10.24 -5.84 -13.22
CA ARG A 81 11.62 -6.18 -13.59
C ARG A 81 11.78 -6.36 -15.10
N ALA A 82 10.72 -6.21 -15.89
CA ALA A 82 10.71 -6.51 -17.31
C ALA A 82 11.04 -5.29 -18.16
N HIS A 83 11.96 -5.45 -19.11
CA HIS A 83 12.33 -4.47 -20.14
C HIS A 83 11.90 -4.99 -21.52
N ALA A 84 11.18 -4.17 -22.28
CA ALA A 84 10.74 -4.50 -23.64
C ALA A 84 11.74 -3.94 -24.67
N TYR A 85 12.14 -4.78 -25.62
CA TYR A 85 13.02 -4.42 -26.74
C TYR A 85 12.36 -4.60 -28.12
N GLU A 86 11.07 -4.91 -28.12
CA GLU A 86 10.17 -4.87 -29.27
C GLU A 86 8.72 -4.69 -28.81
N ASP A 87 7.82 -4.43 -29.76
CA ASP A 87 6.38 -4.40 -29.49
C ASP A 87 5.91 -5.76 -28.96
N THR A 88 5.20 -5.78 -27.83
CA THR A 88 4.76 -7.03 -27.17
C THR A 88 3.34 -6.92 -26.62
N THR A 89 2.66 -8.05 -26.50
CA THR A 89 1.35 -8.16 -25.87
C THR A 89 1.44 -8.97 -24.58
N ILE A 90 0.91 -8.44 -23.49
CA ILE A 90 0.96 -9.00 -22.14
C ILE A 90 -0.45 -9.24 -21.62
N GLU A 91 -0.73 -10.46 -21.17
CA GLU A 91 -1.93 -10.80 -20.39
C GLU A 91 -1.73 -10.45 -18.91
N LEU A 92 -2.59 -9.57 -18.40
CA LEU A 92 -2.66 -9.24 -16.98
C LEU A 92 -3.43 -10.33 -16.25
N LEU A 93 -2.76 -11.05 -15.35
CA LEU A 93 -3.37 -12.11 -14.53
C LEU A 93 -4.21 -11.54 -13.38
N HIS A 94 -3.76 -10.41 -12.83
CA HIS A 94 -4.43 -9.69 -11.75
C HIS A 94 -4.58 -8.24 -12.19
N TYR A 95 -5.82 -7.81 -12.39
CA TYR A 95 -6.11 -6.44 -12.80
C TYR A 95 -7.43 -5.98 -12.21
N ASP A 96 -7.57 -4.66 -12.14
CA ASP A 96 -8.79 -3.96 -11.81
C ASP A 96 -8.97 -2.90 -12.90
N GLU A 97 -9.92 -3.12 -13.80
CA GLU A 97 -10.07 -2.30 -14.99
C GLU A 97 -10.38 -0.85 -14.64
N ASP A 98 -11.20 -0.63 -13.61
CA ASP A 98 -11.55 0.71 -13.14
C ASP A 98 -10.33 1.43 -12.59
N LEU A 99 -9.47 0.74 -11.83
CA LEU A 99 -8.21 1.33 -11.36
C LEU A 99 -7.24 1.65 -12.48
N ILE A 100 -7.09 0.75 -13.45
CA ILE A 100 -6.17 0.98 -14.56
C ILE A 100 -6.61 2.21 -15.36
N ARG A 101 -7.92 2.34 -15.64
CA ARG A 101 -8.46 3.45 -16.44
C ARG A 101 -8.54 4.77 -15.68
N SER A 102 -8.70 4.73 -14.36
CA SER A 102 -8.76 5.93 -13.50
C SER A 102 -7.41 6.32 -12.91
N GLY A 103 -6.34 5.58 -13.22
CA GLY A 103 -5.01 5.79 -12.70
C GLY A 103 -4.49 7.21 -12.97
N LEU A 104 -3.61 7.66 -12.07
CA LEU A 104 -2.97 8.96 -12.15
C LEU A 104 -1.51 8.73 -12.53
N PRO A 105 -0.93 9.52 -13.46
CA PRO A 105 0.48 9.41 -13.76
C PRO A 105 1.30 9.76 -12.51
N ILE A 106 2.42 9.09 -12.34
CA ILE A 106 3.35 9.43 -11.26
C ILE A 106 4.05 10.75 -11.56
N GLU A 107 4.27 11.52 -10.51
CA GLU A 107 4.97 12.80 -10.54
C GLU A 107 6.15 12.74 -9.56
N GLU A 108 7.28 13.27 -9.98
CA GLU A 108 8.37 13.60 -9.06
C GLU A 108 8.05 14.91 -8.37
N ALA A 109 8.31 14.96 -7.06
CA ALA A 109 8.04 16.13 -6.28
C ALA A 109 9.09 16.37 -5.20
N VAL A 110 9.26 17.65 -4.87
CA VAL A 110 10.01 18.12 -3.71
C VAL A 110 9.02 18.55 -2.64
N ALA A 111 9.14 17.98 -1.46
CA ALA A 111 8.30 18.30 -0.32
C ALA A 111 9.14 18.84 0.84
N GLU A 112 8.62 19.85 1.55
CA GLU A 112 9.24 20.43 2.74
C GLU A 112 8.62 19.82 4.00
N VAL A 113 9.47 19.45 4.96
CA VAL A 113 9.04 18.91 6.24
C VAL A 113 8.37 20.00 7.07
N VAL A 114 7.08 19.80 7.38
CA VAL A 114 6.29 20.68 8.25
C VAL A 114 6.43 20.24 9.70
N SER A 115 6.38 18.94 9.99
CA SER A 115 6.59 18.38 11.33
C SER A 115 7.01 16.91 11.26
N ASN A 116 7.69 16.43 12.31
CA ASN A 116 8.13 15.04 12.46
C ASN A 116 8.01 14.62 13.93
N GLU A 117 6.80 14.24 14.34
CA GLU A 117 6.45 14.04 15.75
C GLU A 117 6.32 12.55 16.10
N PRO A 118 6.65 12.12 17.33
CA PRO A 118 6.42 10.74 17.76
C PRO A 118 4.91 10.46 17.90
N VAL A 119 4.45 9.35 17.34
CA VAL A 119 3.07 8.81 17.52
C VAL A 119 3.05 7.75 18.60
N THR A 120 4.03 6.85 18.54
CA THR A 120 4.34 5.84 19.54
C THR A 120 5.82 5.91 19.86
N HIS A 121 6.31 4.97 20.66
CA HIS A 121 7.74 4.84 20.94
C HIS A 121 8.58 4.46 19.70
N ASP A 122 7.97 3.91 18.65
CA ASP A 122 8.63 3.40 17.44
C ASP A 122 7.96 3.87 16.13
N MET A 123 7.09 4.89 16.17
CA MET A 123 6.47 5.45 14.97
C MET A 123 6.50 6.98 14.98
N ARG A 124 6.72 7.56 13.80
CA ARG A 124 6.69 9.01 13.55
C ARG A 124 5.50 9.40 12.68
N HIS A 125 4.89 10.54 12.99
CA HIS A 125 3.96 11.26 12.13
C HIS A 125 4.75 12.33 11.39
N LEU A 126 5.02 12.06 10.11
CA LEU A 126 5.70 12.97 9.23
C LEU A 126 4.65 13.76 8.45
N VAL A 127 4.70 15.08 8.56
CA VAL A 127 3.85 15.97 7.77
C VAL A 127 4.74 16.75 6.82
N LEU A 128 4.40 16.69 5.54
CA LEU A 128 5.08 17.39 4.47
C LEU A 128 4.14 18.38 3.80
N ARG A 129 4.72 19.40 3.19
CA ARG A 129 4.04 20.30 2.26
C ARG A 129 4.76 20.28 0.93
N LEU A 130 4.02 19.98 -0.13
CA LEU A 130 4.53 19.98 -1.50
C LEU A 130 5.01 21.38 -1.92
N VAL A 131 6.22 21.43 -2.47
CA VAL A 131 6.87 22.66 -2.96
C VAL A 131 6.79 22.74 -4.47
N GLU A 132 7.17 21.66 -5.15
CA GLU A 132 7.16 21.54 -6.60
C GLU A 132 6.89 20.07 -7.00
N PRO A 133 5.78 19.78 -7.72
CA PRO A 133 4.62 20.65 -7.92
C PRO A 133 3.96 21.03 -6.58
N LYS A 134 3.01 21.98 -6.60
CA LYS A 134 2.31 22.42 -5.36
C LYS A 134 1.24 21.45 -4.88
N GLU A 135 0.87 20.50 -5.72
CA GLU A 135 -0.16 19.50 -5.46
C GLU A 135 0.22 18.25 -6.25
N ILE A 136 -0.03 17.09 -5.68
CA ILE A 136 -0.07 15.80 -6.36
C ILE A 136 -1.46 15.25 -6.11
N LYS A 137 -2.17 14.87 -7.16
CA LYS A 137 -3.44 14.17 -7.01
C LYS A 137 -3.17 12.73 -6.63
N PHE A 138 -3.97 12.21 -5.70
CA PHE A 138 -3.91 10.80 -5.33
C PHE A 138 -5.27 10.30 -4.85
N PHE A 139 -5.45 8.98 -4.94
CA PHE A 139 -6.58 8.29 -4.33
C PHE A 139 -6.26 7.88 -2.90
N PRO A 140 -7.19 8.03 -1.95
CA PRO A 140 -7.00 7.57 -0.58
C PRO A 140 -6.53 6.11 -0.51
N GLY A 141 -5.50 5.87 0.31
CA GLY A 141 -4.84 4.58 0.48
C GLY A 141 -3.62 4.34 -0.42
N GLN A 142 -3.31 5.26 -1.33
CA GLN A 142 -2.07 5.25 -2.12
C GLN A 142 -0.84 5.64 -1.27
N TYR A 143 0.35 5.48 -1.86
CA TYR A 143 1.64 5.75 -1.24
C TYR A 143 2.57 6.57 -2.14
N LEU A 144 3.61 7.16 -1.53
CA LEU A 144 4.74 7.77 -2.24
C LEU A 144 6.02 7.00 -1.96
N ASP A 145 6.91 6.96 -2.94
CA ASP A 145 8.30 6.60 -2.73
C ASP A 145 9.10 7.81 -2.27
N PHE A 146 9.95 7.62 -1.27
CA PHE A 146 10.87 8.63 -0.76
C PHE A 146 12.28 8.25 -1.19
N LYS A 147 12.99 9.18 -1.83
CA LYS A 147 14.42 8.99 -2.11
C LYS A 147 15.21 9.04 -0.81
N ILE A 148 16.07 8.05 -0.60
CA ILE A 148 17.02 8.09 0.51
C ILE A 148 18.15 9.06 0.13
N PRO A 149 18.47 10.07 0.98
CA PRO A 149 19.54 11.00 0.68
C PRO A 149 20.87 10.29 0.39
N ASP A 150 21.60 10.81 -0.59
CA ASP A 150 22.91 10.31 -1.03
C ASP A 150 22.93 8.87 -1.61
N THR A 151 21.77 8.28 -1.90
CA THR A 151 21.65 6.98 -2.57
C THR A 151 20.65 7.03 -3.73
N GLU A 152 20.60 5.97 -4.53
CA GLU A 152 19.53 5.76 -5.53
C GLU A 152 18.40 4.87 -5.00
N GLU A 153 18.43 4.54 -3.71
CA GLU A 153 17.39 3.72 -3.10
C GLU A 153 16.17 4.56 -2.73
N THR A 154 14.99 3.95 -2.83
CA THR A 154 13.73 4.55 -2.38
C THR A 154 13.07 3.70 -1.30
N ARG A 155 12.16 4.30 -0.52
CA ARG A 155 11.27 3.57 0.40
C ARG A 155 9.84 4.09 0.27
N SER A 156 8.90 3.16 0.24
CA SER A 156 7.47 3.45 0.06
C SER A 156 6.78 3.71 1.40
N PHE A 157 6.02 4.80 1.49
CA PHE A 157 5.19 5.11 2.66
C PHE A 157 3.79 5.57 2.24
N SER A 158 2.77 4.91 2.77
CA SER A 158 1.37 5.23 2.48
C SER A 158 0.95 6.56 3.10
N MET A 159 0.15 7.33 2.36
CA MET A 159 -0.44 8.56 2.88
C MET A 159 -1.48 8.22 3.95
N ALA A 160 -1.52 9.05 4.99
CA ALA A 160 -2.47 8.99 6.10
C ALA A 160 -3.58 10.05 5.99
N ASN A 161 -3.44 11.04 5.12
CA ASN A 161 -4.46 12.06 4.83
C ASN A 161 -5.09 11.87 3.45
N THR A 162 -6.22 12.54 3.24
CA THR A 162 -6.95 12.58 1.97
C THR A 162 -6.43 13.71 1.07
N SER A 163 -6.70 13.60 -0.23
CA SER A 163 -6.39 14.62 -1.24
C SER A 163 -7.38 15.79 -1.27
N SER A 164 -8.33 15.86 -0.32
CA SER A 164 -9.31 16.96 -0.24
C SER A 164 -8.73 18.27 0.29
N ARG A 165 -7.51 18.24 0.85
CA ARG A 165 -6.79 19.43 1.30
C ARG A 165 -6.08 20.09 0.12
N GLU A 166 -6.58 21.24 -0.31
CA GLU A 166 -6.01 22.04 -1.42
C GLU A 166 -4.73 22.83 -1.04
N ASP A 167 -3.99 22.39 -0.02
CA ASP A 167 -2.78 23.08 0.48
C ASP A 167 -1.46 22.32 0.23
N GLY A 168 -1.55 21.17 -0.46
CA GLY A 168 -0.39 20.33 -0.78
C GLY A 168 0.17 19.58 0.43
N THR A 169 -0.58 19.47 1.53
CA THR A 169 -0.16 18.73 2.72
C THR A 169 -0.26 17.23 2.52
N LEU A 170 0.78 16.51 2.93
CA LEU A 170 0.84 15.04 2.96
C LEU A 170 1.24 14.58 4.35
N GLU A 171 0.54 13.58 4.88
CA GLU A 171 0.78 12.99 6.19
C GLU A 171 1.18 11.52 6.03
N PHE A 172 2.15 11.07 6.83
CA PHE A 172 2.62 9.68 6.83
C PHE A 172 2.78 9.19 8.27
N VAL A 173 2.55 7.89 8.48
CA VAL A 173 2.87 7.20 9.75
C VAL A 173 3.95 6.18 9.47
N ILE A 174 5.16 6.44 9.94
CA ILE A 174 6.35 5.69 9.56
C ILE A 174 6.91 4.96 10.77
N LYS A 175 7.04 3.64 10.66
CA LYS A 175 7.70 2.82 11.68
C LYS A 175 9.22 3.00 11.64
N ILE A 176 9.81 3.13 12.83
CA ILE A 176 11.23 3.32 13.02
C ILE A 176 11.92 1.97 13.20
N TYR A 177 12.74 1.61 12.21
CA TYR A 177 13.69 0.52 12.31
C TYR A 177 15.08 1.12 12.58
N PRO A 178 15.73 0.78 13.71
CA PRO A 178 17.04 1.34 14.05
C PRO A 178 18.11 1.14 12.97
N ASP A 179 18.07 0.00 12.29
CA ASP A 179 19.01 -0.35 11.21
C ASP A 179 18.47 0.01 9.81
N GLY A 180 17.27 0.62 9.72
CA GLY A 180 16.63 1.00 8.46
C GLY A 180 17.19 2.31 7.91
N LEU A 181 17.58 2.32 6.63
CA LEU A 181 18.20 3.49 5.98
C LEU A 181 17.37 4.77 6.11
N PHE A 182 16.12 4.73 5.63
CA PHE A 182 15.24 5.91 5.69
C PHE A 182 14.71 6.16 7.09
N SER A 183 14.23 5.12 7.78
CA SER A 183 13.58 5.29 9.09
C SER A 183 14.54 5.80 10.16
N HIS A 184 15.80 5.35 10.15
CA HIS A 184 16.82 5.89 11.04
C HIS A 184 17.17 7.34 10.69
N PHE A 185 17.28 7.67 9.40
CA PHE A 185 17.47 9.04 8.93
C PHE A 185 16.32 9.96 9.39
N LEU A 186 15.07 9.50 9.23
CA LEU A 186 13.87 10.20 9.68
C LEU A 186 13.90 10.48 11.18
N ASP A 187 14.29 9.49 12.00
CA ASP A 187 14.27 9.62 13.46
C ASP A 187 15.40 10.51 14.01
N THR A 188 16.55 10.54 13.33
CA THR A 188 17.78 11.14 13.89
C THR A 188 18.22 12.44 13.23
N LYS A 189 17.82 12.70 11.98
CA LYS A 189 18.35 13.80 11.17
C LYS A 189 17.27 14.73 10.62
N VAL A 190 16.10 14.21 10.26
CA VAL A 190 15.03 15.00 9.65
C VAL A 190 14.41 15.98 10.65
N LYS A 191 14.37 17.25 10.27
CA LYS A 191 13.76 18.35 11.04
C LYS A 191 12.87 19.22 10.15
N GLU A 192 12.05 20.05 10.79
CA GLU A 192 11.24 21.05 10.09
C GLU A 192 12.08 21.92 9.13
N GLY A 193 11.55 22.15 7.93
CA GLY A 193 12.19 22.90 6.87
C GLY A 193 13.17 22.11 5.99
N ASP A 194 13.50 20.86 6.33
CA ASP A 194 14.25 19.98 5.43
C ASP A 194 13.41 19.64 4.19
N ARG A 195 14.09 19.31 3.09
CA ARG A 195 13.44 18.92 1.83
C ARG A 195 13.67 17.45 1.55
N LEU A 196 12.63 16.78 1.08
CA LEU A 196 12.63 15.37 0.70
C LEU A 196 12.12 15.25 -0.74
N ASP A 197 12.82 14.44 -1.54
CA ASP A 197 12.36 14.08 -2.87
C ASP A 197 11.44 12.86 -2.77
N VAL A 198 10.26 12.98 -3.36
CA VAL A 198 9.24 11.94 -3.38
C VAL A 198 8.73 11.69 -4.79
N THR A 199 8.20 10.50 -5.05
CA THR A 199 7.59 10.15 -6.33
C THR A 199 6.28 9.40 -6.10
N GLY A 200 5.25 9.70 -6.88
CA GLY A 200 3.99 8.97 -6.87
C GLY A 200 2.83 9.80 -7.45
N PRO A 201 1.57 9.39 -7.25
CA PRO A 201 1.15 8.34 -6.32
C PRO A 201 1.29 6.93 -6.90
N TYR A 202 1.61 5.99 -6.03
CA TYR A 202 1.60 4.56 -6.33
C TYR A 202 0.54 3.82 -5.52
N GLY A 203 0.30 2.58 -5.89
CA GLY A 203 -0.54 1.65 -5.13
C GLY A 203 -1.99 1.60 -5.59
N VAL A 204 -2.59 0.46 -5.28
CA VAL A 204 -3.95 0.06 -5.70
C VAL A 204 -4.87 -0.22 -4.50
N PHE A 205 -4.38 0.04 -3.28
CA PHE A 205 -5.10 -0.15 -2.01
C PHE A 205 -6.10 0.98 -1.76
N THR A 206 -7.13 1.04 -2.61
CA THR A 206 -8.16 2.09 -2.58
C THR A 206 -9.55 1.48 -2.35
N LEU A 207 -10.47 2.26 -1.81
CA LEU A 207 -11.86 1.80 -1.63
C LEU A 207 -12.52 1.52 -2.98
N ARG A 208 -13.05 0.30 -3.14
CA ARG A 208 -13.85 -0.08 -4.30
C ARG A 208 -15.28 0.41 -4.16
N GLU A 209 -15.82 0.93 -5.24
CA GLU A 209 -17.21 1.37 -5.27
C GLU A 209 -18.14 0.16 -5.08
N SER A 210 -19.06 0.31 -4.14
CA SER A 210 -20.10 -0.66 -3.84
C SER A 210 -21.11 0.00 -2.91
N HIS A 211 -22.39 -0.31 -3.10
CA HIS A 211 -23.46 0.12 -2.20
C HIS A 211 -24.03 -1.03 -1.36
N GLU A 212 -23.54 -2.25 -1.57
CA GLU A 212 -24.18 -3.46 -1.05
C GLU A 212 -23.28 -4.31 -0.14
N THR A 213 -22.03 -3.90 0.04
CA THR A 213 -21.03 -4.64 0.83
C THR A 213 -20.49 -3.83 2.00
N ASP A 214 -20.35 -4.49 3.14
CA ASP A 214 -19.71 -3.92 4.32
C ASP A 214 -18.17 -3.90 4.14
N LEU A 215 -17.47 -3.18 5.02
CA LEU A 215 -16.02 -2.97 4.96
C LEU A 215 -15.33 -3.55 6.19
N MET A 216 -14.43 -4.52 5.98
CA MET A 216 -13.62 -5.12 7.03
C MET A 216 -12.18 -4.66 6.88
N PHE A 217 -11.73 -3.79 7.77
CA PHE A 217 -10.35 -3.34 7.83
C PHE A 217 -9.59 -4.16 8.87
N VAL A 218 -8.40 -4.66 8.51
CA VAL A 218 -7.47 -5.33 9.43
C VAL A 218 -6.12 -4.66 9.34
N GLY A 219 -5.67 -4.08 10.45
CA GLY A 219 -4.45 -3.27 10.49
C GLY A 219 -3.50 -3.66 11.62
N GLY A 220 -2.21 -3.33 11.44
CA GLY A 220 -1.22 -3.44 12.51
C GLY A 220 0.01 -2.56 12.24
N GLY A 221 0.52 -1.93 13.29
CA GLY A 221 1.65 -0.99 13.21
C GLY A 221 1.39 0.14 12.21
N ALA A 222 2.38 0.45 11.38
CA ALA A 222 2.29 1.51 10.37
C ALA A 222 1.19 1.27 9.31
N GLY A 223 0.63 0.05 9.21
CA GLY A 223 -0.55 -0.22 8.37
C GLY A 223 -1.79 0.60 8.76
N MET A 224 -1.76 1.30 9.90
CA MET A 224 -2.72 2.33 10.25
C MET A 224 -2.79 3.46 9.21
N ALA A 225 -1.68 3.87 8.59
CA ALA A 225 -1.66 5.03 7.68
C ALA A 225 -2.68 4.93 6.54
N PRO A 226 -2.61 3.91 5.65
CA PRO A 226 -3.57 3.83 4.54
C PRO A 226 -4.99 3.58 5.02
N ILE A 227 -5.19 2.80 6.10
CA ILE A 227 -6.52 2.55 6.67
C ILE A 227 -7.15 3.85 7.18
N LEU A 228 -6.39 4.65 7.93
CA LEU A 228 -6.84 5.94 8.44
C LEU A 228 -7.18 6.89 7.29
N CYS A 229 -6.38 6.89 6.22
CA CYS A 229 -6.68 7.63 4.99
C CYS A 229 -8.03 7.22 4.37
N LEU A 230 -8.31 5.91 4.27
CA LEU A 230 -9.60 5.42 3.77
C LEU A 230 -10.76 5.82 4.69
N LEU A 231 -10.62 5.71 6.01
CA LEU A 231 -11.66 6.09 6.97
C LEU A 231 -11.94 7.60 6.96
N ARG A 232 -10.88 8.44 6.89
CA ARG A 232 -11.01 9.89 6.71
C ARG A 232 -11.77 10.22 5.43
N SER A 233 -11.40 9.57 4.31
CA SER A 233 -12.09 9.72 3.02
C SER A 233 -13.56 9.33 3.09
N MET A 234 -13.89 8.24 3.79
CA MET A 234 -15.28 7.85 4.03
C MET A 234 -16.05 8.95 4.76
N SER A 235 -15.45 9.53 5.81
CA SER A 235 -16.11 10.55 6.62
C SER A 235 -16.31 11.85 5.83
N GLU A 236 -15.31 12.27 5.05
CA GLU A 236 -15.38 13.49 4.23
C GLU A 236 -16.39 13.36 3.09
N ARG A 237 -16.48 12.19 2.46
CA ARG A 237 -17.38 11.92 1.33
C ARG A 237 -18.79 11.49 1.76
N GLY A 238 -19.03 11.29 3.06
CA GLY A 238 -20.31 10.81 3.57
C GLY A 238 -20.64 9.38 3.12
N ILE A 239 -19.65 8.50 3.06
CA ILE A 239 -19.85 7.08 2.71
C ILE A 239 -20.53 6.37 3.88
N GLU A 240 -21.75 5.88 3.68
CA GLU A 240 -22.58 5.24 4.71
C GLU A 240 -22.40 3.71 4.82
N ARG A 241 -21.40 3.13 4.12
CA ARG A 241 -21.09 1.70 4.23
C ARG A 241 -20.62 1.39 5.65
N LYS A 242 -21.18 0.34 6.26
CA LYS A 242 -20.73 -0.12 7.58
C LYS A 242 -19.28 -0.57 7.48
N ALA A 243 -18.48 -0.14 8.44
CA ALA A 243 -17.07 -0.47 8.50
C ALA A 243 -16.71 -1.02 9.89
N THR A 244 -15.81 -1.99 9.95
CA THR A 244 -15.20 -2.43 11.21
C THR A 244 -13.70 -2.46 11.02
N LEU A 245 -12.97 -1.78 11.90
CA LEU A 245 -11.51 -1.82 11.97
C LEU A 245 -11.09 -2.72 13.12
N TYR A 246 -10.46 -3.83 12.78
CA TYR A 246 -9.71 -4.69 13.67
C TYR A 246 -8.24 -4.25 13.64
N TYR A 247 -7.72 -3.70 14.75
CA TYR A 247 -6.34 -3.22 14.82
C TYR A 247 -5.53 -3.95 15.88
N GLY A 248 -4.50 -4.66 15.43
CA GLY A 248 -3.59 -5.41 16.29
C GLY A 248 -2.40 -4.57 16.74
N ALA A 249 -2.13 -4.59 18.04
CA ALA A 249 -0.93 -4.03 18.66
C ALA A 249 -0.33 -5.03 19.65
N ARG A 250 0.94 -4.89 19.99
CA ARG A 250 1.56 -5.78 20.98
C ARG A 250 1.17 -5.34 22.40
N GLN A 251 1.43 -4.08 22.71
CA GLN A 251 1.12 -3.43 23.98
C GLN A 251 0.32 -2.15 23.78
N ARG A 252 -0.26 -1.60 24.85
CA ARG A 252 -1.05 -0.36 24.78
C ARG A 252 -0.27 0.82 24.20
N ARG A 253 1.03 0.91 24.47
CA ARG A 253 1.95 1.93 23.91
C ARG A 253 2.16 1.84 22.39
N ASP A 254 1.71 0.77 21.76
CA ASP A 254 1.81 0.54 20.31
C ASP A 254 0.51 0.92 19.58
N LEU A 255 -0.56 1.22 20.33
CA LEU A 255 -1.78 1.79 19.77
C LEU A 255 -1.53 3.24 19.35
N CYS A 256 -2.11 3.63 18.23
CA CYS A 256 -1.97 4.96 17.65
C CYS A 256 -3.32 5.48 17.17
N PHE A 257 -3.47 6.80 17.12
CA PHE A 257 -4.68 7.50 16.64
C PHE A 257 -5.99 7.09 17.34
N GLU A 258 -5.94 6.46 18.53
CA GLU A 258 -7.14 5.96 19.22
C GLU A 258 -8.21 7.04 19.38
N LYS A 259 -7.81 8.25 19.79
CA LYS A 259 -8.74 9.38 19.96
C LYS A 259 -9.50 9.68 18.67
N GLU A 260 -8.79 9.76 17.55
CA GLU A 260 -9.39 10.05 16.24
C GLU A 260 -10.28 8.89 15.76
N LEU A 261 -9.86 7.64 15.96
CA LEU A 261 -10.67 6.47 15.61
C LEU A 261 -11.98 6.42 16.42
N ARG A 262 -11.93 6.76 17.71
CA ARG A 262 -13.14 6.89 18.55
C ARG A 262 -14.02 8.08 18.12
N GLU A 263 -13.43 9.18 17.65
CA GLU A 263 -14.19 10.29 17.06
C GLU A 263 -14.90 9.86 15.77
N LEU A 264 -14.24 9.07 14.92
CA LEU A 264 -14.82 8.50 13.71
C LEU A 264 -16.00 7.56 13.99
N GLU A 265 -16.04 6.85 15.13
CA GLU A 265 -17.22 6.06 15.54
C GLU A 265 -18.48 6.94 15.73
N ASN A 266 -18.30 8.24 16.00
CA ASN A 266 -19.41 9.19 16.13
C ASN A 266 -19.80 9.85 14.80
N THR A 267 -18.92 9.88 13.79
CA THR A 267 -19.17 10.55 12.50
C THR A 267 -19.56 9.58 11.40
N LEU A 268 -19.00 8.36 11.39
CA LEU A 268 -19.27 7.33 10.40
C LEU A 268 -20.38 6.38 10.89
N PRO A 269 -21.55 6.35 10.21
CA PRO A 269 -22.64 5.47 10.62
C PRO A 269 -22.24 4.00 10.63
N GLY A 270 -22.27 3.37 11.81
CA GLY A 270 -21.98 1.95 11.96
C GLY A 270 -20.50 1.59 11.86
N PHE A 271 -19.58 2.57 11.93
CA PHE A 271 -18.16 2.29 12.13
C PHE A 271 -17.92 1.71 13.52
N ARG A 272 -17.08 0.67 13.62
CA ARG A 272 -16.62 0.08 14.88
C ARG A 272 -15.10 0.00 14.87
N TYR A 273 -14.47 0.42 15.97
CA TYR A 273 -13.03 0.25 16.20
C TYR A 273 -12.79 -0.78 17.31
N ILE A 274 -12.16 -1.90 16.94
CA ILE A 274 -11.86 -3.04 17.82
C ILE A 274 -10.34 -3.24 17.88
N PRO A 275 -9.65 -2.60 18.85
CA PRO A 275 -8.24 -2.86 19.11
C PRO A 275 -8.04 -4.16 19.88
N ALA A 276 -6.96 -4.88 19.58
CA ALA A 276 -6.51 -6.05 20.33
C ALA A 276 -5.03 -5.96 20.70
N LEU A 277 -4.70 -6.36 21.94
CA LEU A 277 -3.32 -6.48 22.40
C LEU A 277 -2.89 -7.95 22.43
N SER A 278 -1.81 -8.28 21.73
CA SER A 278 -1.29 -9.65 21.73
C SER A 278 -0.51 -9.98 23.01
N GLU A 279 0.10 -8.97 23.64
CA GLU A 279 0.91 -9.09 24.87
C GLU A 279 0.63 -7.89 25.80
N PRO A 280 -0.59 -7.75 26.36
CA PRO A 280 -0.90 -6.66 27.28
C PRO A 280 0.04 -6.69 28.50
N GLY A 281 0.49 -5.53 28.98
CA GLY A 281 1.28 -5.45 30.21
C GLY A 281 0.42 -5.77 31.44
N ASP A 282 1.04 -6.34 32.47
CA ASP A 282 0.35 -6.72 33.72
C ASP A 282 -0.33 -5.52 34.44
N ASP A 283 0.16 -4.30 34.21
CA ASP A 283 -0.31 -3.05 34.83
C ASP A 283 -1.07 -2.12 33.85
N ASP A 284 -1.44 -2.58 32.64
CA ASP A 284 -1.95 -1.69 31.58
C ASP A 284 -3.44 -1.27 31.73
N ASP A 285 -4.14 -1.72 32.79
CA ASP A 285 -5.60 -1.55 32.99
C ASP A 285 -6.38 -1.72 31.65
N TRP A 286 -6.03 -2.77 30.89
CA TRP A 286 -6.60 -3.05 29.58
C TRP A 286 -7.89 -3.87 29.72
N ASP A 287 -9.00 -3.28 29.27
CA ASP A 287 -10.33 -3.89 29.27
C ASP A 287 -10.83 -4.26 27.86
N GLY A 288 -9.98 -4.09 26.85
CA GLY A 288 -10.26 -4.45 25.46
C GLY A 288 -9.90 -5.89 25.10
N GLU A 289 -9.85 -6.18 23.81
CA GLU A 289 -9.59 -7.53 23.31
C GLU A 289 -8.13 -7.95 23.52
N VAL A 290 -7.91 -9.24 23.77
CA VAL A 290 -6.58 -9.82 24.00
C VAL A 290 -6.38 -11.01 23.07
N GLY A 291 -5.25 -11.02 22.37
CA GLY A 291 -4.88 -12.06 21.41
C GLY A 291 -4.41 -11.50 20.08
N LEU A 292 -4.18 -12.41 19.12
CA LEU A 292 -3.91 -11.99 17.75
C LEU A 292 -5.18 -11.40 17.13
N ILE A 293 -5.02 -10.33 16.36
CA ILE A 293 -6.17 -9.57 15.84
C ILE A 293 -7.08 -10.41 14.94
N THR A 294 -6.54 -11.41 14.26
CA THR A 294 -7.29 -12.35 13.43
C THR A 294 -8.18 -13.27 14.26
N ASP A 295 -7.71 -13.70 15.43
CA ASP A 295 -8.48 -14.56 16.32
C ASP A 295 -9.63 -13.77 16.95
N VAL A 296 -9.38 -12.50 17.28
CA VAL A 296 -10.41 -11.57 17.77
C VAL A 296 -11.47 -11.35 16.68
N MET A 297 -11.06 -11.10 15.42
CA MET A 297 -12.00 -10.96 14.30
C MET A 297 -12.88 -12.21 14.13
N GLU A 298 -12.31 -13.42 14.21
CA GLU A 298 -13.06 -14.68 14.10
C GLU A 298 -14.01 -14.92 15.29
N GLN A 299 -13.79 -14.28 16.43
CA GLN A 299 -14.71 -14.34 17.59
C GLN A 299 -15.90 -13.38 17.43
N HIS A 300 -15.68 -12.23 16.79
CA HIS A 300 -16.70 -11.20 16.60
C HIS A 300 -17.57 -11.43 15.35
N GLU A 301 -17.01 -12.09 14.33
CA GLU A 301 -17.66 -12.25 13.03
C GLU A 301 -18.03 -13.72 12.74
N SER A 302 -19.16 -13.93 12.05
CA SER A 302 -19.67 -15.28 11.74
C SER A 302 -19.97 -15.54 10.26
N ASP A 303 -20.26 -14.49 9.47
CA ASP A 303 -20.38 -14.56 8.01
C ASP A 303 -20.04 -13.19 7.41
N LEU A 304 -19.02 -13.16 6.54
CA LEU A 304 -18.53 -11.96 5.85
C LEU A 304 -18.66 -12.05 4.32
N LYS A 305 -19.53 -12.93 3.78
CA LYS A 305 -19.72 -13.09 2.32
C LYS A 305 -20.10 -11.82 1.57
N ARG A 306 -20.68 -10.85 2.28
CA ARG A 306 -21.08 -9.54 1.73
C ARG A 306 -20.14 -8.42 2.18
N SER A 307 -18.86 -8.70 2.31
CA SER A 307 -17.86 -7.73 2.74
C SER A 307 -16.73 -7.58 1.72
N HIS A 308 -16.10 -6.41 1.72
CA HIS A 308 -14.75 -6.25 1.18
C HIS A 308 -13.75 -6.25 2.34
N GLY A 309 -12.67 -7.00 2.19
CA GLY A 309 -11.55 -7.02 3.12
C GLY A 309 -10.47 -6.02 2.70
N TYR A 310 -9.96 -5.24 3.65
CA TYR A 310 -8.86 -4.29 3.48
C TYR A 310 -7.81 -4.55 4.54
N VAL A 311 -6.67 -5.10 4.15
CA VAL A 311 -5.65 -5.60 5.09
C VAL A 311 -4.33 -4.87 4.88
N CYS A 312 -3.79 -4.21 5.91
CA CYS A 312 -2.51 -3.52 5.77
C CYS A 312 -1.62 -3.67 7.01
N GLY A 313 -0.35 -4.01 6.79
CA GLY A 313 0.64 -4.10 7.86
C GLY A 313 1.77 -5.10 7.56
N PRO A 314 2.38 -5.68 8.62
CA PRO A 314 3.46 -6.66 8.46
C PRO A 314 3.01 -7.91 7.70
N PRO A 315 3.85 -8.50 6.82
CA PRO A 315 3.47 -9.65 6.00
C PRO A 315 2.85 -10.83 6.76
N PRO A 316 3.39 -11.27 7.92
CA PRO A 316 2.79 -12.39 8.67
C PRO A 316 1.35 -12.10 9.13
N MET A 317 1.06 -10.86 9.52
CA MET A 317 -0.27 -10.44 9.92
C MET A 317 -1.22 -10.39 8.71
N VAL A 318 -0.74 -9.85 7.58
CA VAL A 318 -1.53 -9.76 6.36
C VAL A 318 -1.92 -11.15 5.86
N ASP A 319 -0.98 -12.09 5.82
CA ASP A 319 -1.24 -13.47 5.39
C ASP A 319 -2.26 -14.17 6.29
N ALA A 320 -2.12 -14.01 7.61
CA ALA A 320 -3.08 -14.56 8.57
C ALA A 320 -4.49 -13.95 8.41
N ALA A 321 -4.56 -12.64 8.17
CA ALA A 321 -5.83 -11.92 8.01
C ALA A 321 -6.54 -12.27 6.70
N ILE A 322 -5.82 -12.42 5.58
CA ILE A 322 -6.38 -12.92 4.32
C ILE A 322 -7.00 -14.30 4.55
N ALA A 323 -6.24 -15.22 5.16
CA ALA A 323 -6.74 -16.57 5.44
C ALA A 323 -7.98 -16.57 6.35
N ALA A 324 -8.02 -15.70 7.37
CA ALA A 324 -9.17 -15.57 8.27
C ALA A 324 -10.41 -15.00 7.55
N LEU A 325 -10.24 -13.94 6.74
CA LEU A 325 -11.32 -13.36 5.94
C LEU A 325 -11.91 -14.38 4.97
N THR A 326 -11.06 -15.17 4.28
CA THR A 326 -11.52 -16.23 3.38
C THR A 326 -12.29 -17.31 4.15
N ARG A 327 -11.82 -17.73 5.34
CA ARG A 327 -12.56 -18.69 6.20
C ARG A 327 -13.93 -18.17 6.63
N LEU A 328 -14.03 -16.87 6.90
CA LEU A 328 -15.28 -16.18 7.24
C LEU A 328 -16.18 -15.92 6.03
N GLY A 329 -15.72 -16.26 4.82
CA GLY A 329 -16.51 -16.28 3.60
C GLY A 329 -16.31 -15.09 2.67
N VAL A 330 -15.34 -14.21 2.92
CA VAL A 330 -14.98 -13.15 1.96
C VAL A 330 -14.38 -13.80 0.71
N ASP A 331 -14.87 -13.41 -0.46
CA ASP A 331 -14.29 -13.83 -1.74
C ASP A 331 -12.87 -13.26 -1.86
N GLU A 332 -11.88 -14.08 -2.24
CA GLU A 332 -10.48 -13.64 -2.38
C GLU A 332 -10.34 -12.46 -3.34
N ALA A 333 -11.17 -12.36 -4.39
CA ALA A 333 -11.18 -11.23 -5.31
C ALA A 333 -11.67 -9.91 -4.67
N ARG A 334 -12.20 -9.97 -3.44
CA ARG A 334 -12.66 -8.83 -2.64
C ARG A 334 -11.79 -8.59 -1.41
N ILE A 335 -10.62 -9.24 -1.32
CA ILE A 335 -9.62 -8.97 -0.29
C ILE A 335 -8.49 -8.16 -0.91
N TYR A 336 -8.46 -6.88 -0.55
CA TYR A 336 -7.43 -5.93 -0.95
C TYR A 336 -6.41 -5.82 0.16
N TYR A 337 -5.12 -5.83 -0.17
CA TYR A 337 -4.09 -5.79 0.85
C TYR A 337 -2.85 -5.01 0.41
N ASP A 338 -2.12 -4.51 1.40
CA ASP A 338 -0.83 -3.88 1.24
C ASP A 338 0.14 -4.41 2.31
N LYS A 339 1.26 -4.98 1.86
CA LYS A 339 2.24 -5.69 2.71
C LYS A 339 3.49 -4.82 2.87
N PHE A 340 3.78 -4.43 4.10
CA PHE A 340 4.95 -3.60 4.40
C PHE A 340 6.17 -4.48 4.60
N THR A 341 6.90 -4.75 3.51
CA THR A 341 8.14 -5.53 3.53
C THR A 341 9.34 -4.66 3.85
N THR A 342 10.20 -5.11 4.75
CA THR A 342 11.52 -4.50 4.95
C THR A 342 12.49 -5.00 3.88
N THR A 343 13.09 -4.08 3.12
CA THR A 343 14.14 -4.42 2.17
C THR A 343 15.45 -4.61 2.94
N GLY A 344 15.89 -5.86 3.07
CA GLY A 344 17.08 -6.21 3.86
C GLY A 344 17.16 -7.65 4.35
N GLU A 345 16.06 -8.42 4.36
CA GLU A 345 16.16 -9.86 4.51
C GLU A 345 16.51 -10.47 3.14
N SER A 346 17.81 -10.46 2.82
CA SER A 346 18.36 -11.50 1.96
C SER A 346 18.03 -12.82 2.63
N GLY A 347 17.08 -13.57 2.06
CA GLY A 347 16.89 -14.97 2.41
C GLY A 347 18.21 -15.69 2.22
N ASP A 348 18.81 -16.08 3.34
CA ASP A 348 19.86 -17.11 3.39
C ASP A 348 19.24 -18.48 3.11
#